data_AF-A0A6A3XWQ3-F1
#
_entry.id   AF-A0A6A3XWQ3-F1
#
_cell.length_a   1.000
_cell.length_b   1.000
_cell.length_c   1.000
_cell.angle_alpha   90.00
_cell.angle_beta   90.00
_cell.angle_gamma   90.00
#
_symmetry.space_group_name_H-M   'P 1'
#
loop_
_entity.id
_entity.type
_entity.pdbx_description
1 polymer ?
#
loop_
_entity_poly.entity_id
_entity_poly.type
_entity_poly.pdbx_seq_one_letter_code
_entity_poly.pdbx_strand_id
1 'polypeptide(L)' 'MGSLKRFVNHSCRPAAAFVKLSNGRRTTVVVVTTRSIYRGEEVTVDYGDDLWFVCRCEVPECRHSNIQDEEDP' A
#
# COMPACT_ATOMS: atom_id res chain seq x y z
N MET A 1 -3.04 -3.89 19.92
CA MET A 1 -3.06 -5.17 19.17
C MET A 1 -3.31 -4.87 17.69
N GLY A 2 -2.62 -5.55 16.77
CA GLY A 2 -2.78 -5.38 15.32
C GLY A 2 -2.38 -6.66 14.58
N SER A 3 -2.76 -6.78 13.30
CA SER A 3 -2.40 -7.93 12.44
C SER A 3 -1.16 -7.66 11.59
N LEU A 4 -0.66 -8.66 10.86
CA LEU A 4 0.45 -8.50 9.91
C LEU A 4 0.19 -7.45 8.83
N LYS A 5 -1.08 -7.15 8.52
CA LYS A 5 -1.47 -6.10 7.55
C LYS A 5 -0.94 -4.72 7.90
N ARG A 6 -0.53 -4.47 9.16
CA ARG A 6 0.05 -3.19 9.59
C ARG A 6 1.41 -2.88 8.97
N PHE A 7 2.06 -3.88 8.36
CA PHE A 7 3.37 -3.77 7.72
C PHE A 7 3.29 -3.67 6.20
N VAL A 8 2.07 -3.67 5.63
CA VAL A 8 1.91 -3.43 4.20
C VAL A 8 2.39 -2.01 3.92
N ASN A 9 3.21 -1.83 2.90
CA ASN A 9 3.73 -0.52 2.52
C ASN A 9 2.95 0.08 1.34
N HIS A 10 3.22 1.36 1.09
CA HIS A 10 2.70 2.07 -0.06
C HIS A 10 3.47 1.73 -1.34
N SER A 11 2.77 1.62 -2.47
CA SER A 11 3.35 1.77 -3.81
C SER A 11 2.35 2.44 -4.75
N CYS A 12 2.85 3.32 -5.62
CA CYS A 12 2.07 3.91 -6.72
C CYS A 12 1.68 2.88 -7.79
N ARG A 13 2.30 1.69 -7.79
CA ARG A 13 1.94 0.55 -8.65
C ARG A 13 1.74 -0.71 -7.79
N PRO A 14 0.67 -0.73 -6.96
CA PRO A 14 0.50 -1.72 -5.92
C PRO A 14 0.15 -3.12 -6.46
N ALA A 15 0.38 -4.14 -5.63
CA ALA A 15 -0.05 -5.51 -5.91
C ALA A 15 -1.40 -5.87 -5.27
N ALA A 16 -1.89 -5.03 -4.35
CA ALA A 16 -3.10 -5.26 -3.58
C ALA A 16 -3.86 -3.97 -3.31
N ALA A 17 -5.10 -4.11 -2.81
CA ALA A 17 -5.95 -3.01 -2.40
C ALA A 17 -6.63 -3.30 -1.05
N PHE A 18 -6.95 -2.24 -0.30
CA PHE A 18 -7.85 -2.34 0.84
C PHE A 18 -9.30 -2.45 0.36
N VAL A 19 -9.97 -3.53 0.77
CA VAL A 19 -11.38 -3.75 0.45
C VAL A 19 -12.17 -3.81 1.74
N LYS A 20 -13.20 -2.97 1.84
CA LYS A 20 -14.18 -3.03 2.92
C LYS A 20 -15.16 -4.16 2.62
N LEU A 21 -15.25 -5.11 3.53
CA LEU A 21 -16.18 -6.24 3.45
C LEU A 21 -17.16 -6.20 4.62
N SER A 22 -18.39 -6.62 4.34
CA SER A 22 -19.36 -6.97 5.37
C SER A 22 -19.14 -8.41 5.81
N ASN A 23 -18.96 -8.61 7.11
CA ASN A 23 -18.89 -9.91 7.77
C ASN A 23 -20.03 -9.99 8.80
N GLY A 24 -21.22 -10.34 8.31
CA GLY A 24 -22.46 -10.29 9.09
C GLY A 24 -22.79 -8.86 9.53
N ARG A 25 -22.81 -8.61 10.85
CA ARG A 25 -23.03 -7.26 11.41
C ARG A 25 -21.75 -6.44 11.56
N ARG A 26 -20.58 -7.00 11.20
CA ARG A 26 -19.29 -6.34 11.34
C ARG A 26 -18.79 -5.89 9.98
N THR A 27 -18.20 -4.70 9.93
CA THR A 27 -17.42 -4.26 8.78
C THR A 27 -15.95 -4.55 9.04
N THR A 28 -15.24 -5.13 8.08
CA THR A 28 -13.80 -5.42 8.18
C THR A 28 -13.08 -4.97 6.92
N VAL A 29 -11.86 -4.47 7.07
CA VAL A 29 -10.97 -4.16 5.94
C VAL A 29 -9.98 -5.31 5.75
N VAL A 30 -9.94 -5.83 4.54
CA VAL A 30 -8.99 -6.86 4.10
C VAL A 30 -8.06 -6.31 3.03
N VAL A 31 -6.92 -6.96 2.84
CA VAL A 31 -5.98 -6.69 1.74
C VAL A 31 -6.23 -7.77 0.70
N VAL A 32 -6.57 -7.37 -0.53
CA VAL A 32 -6.87 -8.28 -1.64
C VAL A 32 -5.91 -8.00 -2.77
N THR A 33 -5.25 -9.04 -3.30
CA THR A 33 -4.34 -8.89 -4.44
C THR A 33 -5.12 -8.54 -5.70
N THR A 34 -4.66 -7.54 -6.45
CA THR A 34 -5.27 -7.07 -7.69
C THR A 34 -4.59 -7.63 -8.94
N ARG A 35 -3.44 -8.30 -8.76
CA ARG A 35 -2.69 -9.03 -9.78
C ARG A 35 -1.97 -10.23 -9.15
N SER A 36 -1.38 -11.08 -9.99
CA SER A 36 -0.47 -12.12 -9.51
C SER A 36 0.73 -11.51 -8.77
N ILE A 37 1.13 -12.16 -7.68
CA ILE A 37 2.33 -11.86 -6.90
C ILE A 37 3.28 -13.06 -6.95
N TYR A 38 4.57 -12.80 -7.07
CA TYR A 38 5.60 -13.84 -7.07
C TYR A 38 6.18 -14.04 -5.67
N ARG A 39 6.79 -15.21 -5.43
CA ARG A 39 7.44 -15.49 -4.15
C ARG A 39 8.59 -14.49 -3.92
N GLY A 40 8.60 -13.84 -2.75
CA GLY A 40 9.60 -12.86 -2.38
C GLY A 40 9.26 -11.43 -2.82
N GLU A 41 8.19 -11.25 -3.60
CA GLU A 41 7.67 -9.93 -3.93
C GLU A 41 6.99 -9.31 -2.73
N GLU A 42 7.26 -8.03 -2.47
CA GLU A 42 6.59 -7.28 -1.41
C GLU A 42 5.12 -7.02 -1.76
N VAL A 43 4.23 -7.22 -0.78
CA VAL A 43 2.82 -6.87 -0.92
C VAL A 43 2.62 -5.40 -0.56
N THR A 44 2.30 -4.59 -1.56
CA THR A 44 2.05 -3.15 -1.42
C THR A 44 0.61 -2.79 -1.79
N VAL A 45 0.13 -1.67 -1.24
CA VAL A 45 -1.19 -1.08 -1.54
C VAL A 45 -1.03 0.41 -1.87
N ASP A 46 -2.06 1.02 -2.46
CA ASP A 46 -2.11 2.47 -2.63
C ASP A 46 -2.68 3.13 -1.37
N TYR A 47 -1.99 4.17 -0.86
CA TYR A 47 -2.41 4.96 0.30
C TYR A 47 -3.05 6.30 -0.09
N GLY A 48 -3.06 6.62 -1.39
CA GLY A 48 -3.43 7.92 -1.91
C GLY A 48 -2.23 8.86 -2.02
N ASP A 49 -2.52 10.16 -2.14
CA ASP A 49 -1.50 11.20 -2.37
C ASP A 49 -1.11 11.94 -1.10
N ASP A 50 -1.97 11.90 -0.07
CA ASP A 50 -1.77 12.55 1.22
C ASP A 50 -1.00 11.63 2.17
N LEU A 51 0.33 11.63 2.01
CA LEU A 51 1.24 10.78 2.77
C LEU A 51 1.98 11.62 3.82
N TRP A 52 2.14 11.07 5.03
CA TRP A 52 2.95 11.67 6.11
C TRP A 52 4.44 11.31 6.03
N PHE A 53 4.89 10.81 4.88
CA PHE A 53 6.26 10.38 4.60
C PHE A 53 6.53 10.53 3.11
N VAL A 54 7.80 10.60 2.73
CA VAL A 54 8.22 10.61 1.32
C VAL A 54 8.01 9.21 0.73
N CYS A 55 7.22 9.13 -0.34
CA CYS A 55 6.99 7.87 -1.05
C CYS A 55 8.27 7.39 -1.74
N ARG A 56 8.82 6.26 -1.29
CA ARG A 56 10.03 5.62 -1.86
C ARG A 56 9.71 4.29 -2.54
N CYS A 57 8.62 4.25 -3.29
CA CYS A 57 8.20 3.02 -3.97
C CYS A 57 8.99 2.72 -5.26
N GLU A 58 9.86 3.65 -5.70
CA GLU A 58 10.82 3.50 -6.82
C GLU A 58 10.25 3.02 -8.17
N VAL A 59 8.93 3.01 -8.34
CA VAL A 59 8.33 2.68 -9.64
C VAL A 59 8.41 3.88 -10.58
N PRO A 60 8.61 3.68 -11.90
CA PRO A 60 8.71 4.78 -12.86
C PRO A 60 7.51 5.72 -12.86
N GLU A 61 6.33 5.19 -12.54
CA GLU A 61 5.06 5.93 -12.49
C GLU A 61 4.76 6.50 -11.08
N CYS A 62 5.78 6.64 -10.22
CA CYS A 62 5.62 7.19 -8.88
C CYS A 62 5.09 8.63 -8.95
N ARG A 63 3.95 8.87 -8.27
CA ARG A 63 3.29 10.19 -8.22
C ARG A 63 4.10 11.24 -7.46
N HIS A 64 5.06 10.79 -6.65
CA HIS A 64 5.97 11.63 -5.84
C HIS A 64 7.43 11.45 -6.26
N SER A 65 7.68 11.05 -7.51
CA SER A 65 9.02 10.77 -8.05
C SER A 65 10.00 11.94 -7.91
N ASN A 66 9.51 13.18 -7.85
CA ASN A 66 10.31 14.38 -7.75
C ASN A 66 10.89 14.68 -6.35
N ILE A 67 10.48 13.94 -5.31
CA ILE A 67 10.90 14.19 -3.92
C ILE A 67 11.46 12.94 -3.22
N GLN A 68 11.71 11.83 -3.92
CA GLN A 68 12.06 10.55 -3.28
C GLN A 68 13.39 10.58 -2.49
N ASP A 69 14.28 11.51 -2.85
CA ASP A 69 15.58 11.73 -2.22
C ASP A 69 15.51 12.71 -1.03
N GLU A 70 14.34 13.26 -0.73
CA GLU A 70 14.13 14.16 0.42
C GLU A 70 13.96 13.37 1.73
N GLU A 71 14.15 14.05 2.86
CA GLU A 71 13.86 13.50 4.19
C GLU A 71 12.34 13.50 4.45
N ASP A 72 11.89 12.60 5.33
CA ASP A 72 10.48 12.60 5.74
C ASP A 72 10.12 13.88 6.53
N PRO A 73 8.90 14.42 6.40
CA PRO A 73 8.45 15.61 7.13
C PRO A 73 8.45 15.48 8.67
#